data_AF-A0A3P3VWS8-F1
#
_entry.id   AF-A0A3P3VWS8-F1
#
_cell.length_a   1.000
_cell.length_b   1.000
_cell.length_c   1.000
_cell.angle_alpha   90.00
_cell.angle_beta   90.00
_cell.angle_gamma   90.00
#
_symmetry.space_group_name_H-M   'P 1'
#
loop_
_entity.id
_entity.type
_entity.pdbx_description
1 polymer ?
#
loop_
_entity_poly.entity_id
_entity_poly.type
_entity_poly.pdbx_seq_one_letter_code
_entity_poly.pdbx_strand_id
1 'polypeptide(L)'
;MTKFLSLLIFFCVISINAQTSWDTKEQSYIGGVYIVGLIDLQTEKISDLTPKGKDVEIIFDPFYDTYKITWSQENGYVEFYLKPDQKVSGGTIYKNVNAKNGTKNVFFIHNYLKTEKRLMLMTVEPFTQNNKNYKIAFIFDDLKPTS
;
A
#
# COMPACT_ATOMS: atom_id res chain seq x y z
N MET A 1 -14.24 -1.35 -67.60
CA MET A 1 -14.37 -1.86 -66.21
C MET A 1 -13.05 -1.56 -65.51
N THR A 2 -12.85 -0.43 -64.82
CA THR A 2 -13.17 -0.21 -63.39
C THR A 2 -12.79 -1.45 -62.54
N LYS A 3 -11.86 -1.44 -61.58
CA LYS A 3 -11.45 -0.40 -60.62
C LYS A 3 -10.00 -0.62 -60.14
N PHE A 4 -9.41 0.49 -59.70
CA PHE A 4 -8.27 0.67 -58.80
C PHE A 4 -8.11 -0.44 -57.74
N LEU A 5 -6.90 -0.98 -57.62
CA LEU A 5 -6.43 -1.66 -56.41
C LEU A 5 -5.44 -0.73 -55.70
N SER A 6 -5.98 0.17 -54.89
CA SER A 6 -5.22 0.90 -53.87
C SER A 6 -5.67 0.39 -52.52
N LEU A 7 -4.81 -0.35 -51.82
CA LEU A 7 -4.85 -0.36 -50.37
C LEU A 7 -3.42 -0.51 -49.84
N LEU A 8 -2.76 0.65 -49.79
CA LEU A 8 -1.63 0.88 -48.91
C LEU A 8 -2.18 0.81 -47.47
N ILE A 9 -1.93 -0.29 -46.76
CA ILE A 9 -2.07 -0.28 -45.29
C ILE A 9 -0.71 0.13 -44.75
N PHE A 10 -0.58 1.43 -44.53
CA PHE A 10 0.33 2.04 -43.58
C PHE A 10 0.05 1.40 -42.20
N PHE A 11 0.84 0.40 -41.79
CA PHE A 11 0.99 0.13 -40.36
C PHE A 11 1.95 1.18 -39.81
N CYS A 12 1.37 2.34 -39.50
CA CYS A 12 2.02 3.35 -38.71
C CYS A 12 2.45 2.76 -37.38
N VAL A 13 3.76 2.79 -37.15
CA VAL A 13 4.37 3.34 -35.94
C VAL A 13 3.87 2.73 -34.62
N ILE A 14 4.54 1.66 -34.21
CA ILE A 14 5.25 1.66 -32.92
C ILE A 14 4.36 2.09 -31.73
N SER A 15 3.54 1.16 -31.23
CA SER A 15 3.13 1.19 -29.83
C SER A 15 4.26 0.61 -28.96
N ILE A 16 5.41 1.32 -28.88
CA ILE A 16 6.55 0.99 -27.99
C ILE A 16 6.19 1.10 -26.50
N ASN A 17 4.96 1.52 -26.14
CA ASN A 17 4.56 1.69 -24.76
C ASN A 17 3.82 0.50 -24.12
N ALA A 18 3.67 -0.63 -24.83
CA ALA A 18 3.09 -1.85 -24.23
C ALA A 18 4.15 -2.84 -23.68
N GLN A 19 5.43 -2.62 -23.97
CA GLN A 19 6.49 -3.58 -23.64
C GLN A 19 7.22 -3.24 -22.33
N THR A 20 6.90 -2.12 -21.68
CA THR A 20 7.54 -1.67 -20.43
C THR A 20 6.81 -2.10 -19.15
N SER A 21 5.68 -2.81 -19.22
CA SER A 21 4.92 -3.22 -18.01
C SER A 21 5.08 -4.68 -17.59
N TRP A 22 5.80 -5.51 -18.36
CA TRP A 22 5.98 -6.94 -18.04
C TRP A 22 7.14 -7.21 -17.06
N ASP A 23 8.04 -6.24 -16.86
CA ASP A 23 9.27 -6.40 -16.06
C ASP A 23 9.16 -5.88 -14.62
N THR A 24 7.96 -5.47 -14.19
CA THR A 24 7.76 -4.97 -12.83
C THR A 24 7.73 -6.13 -11.83
N LYS A 25 8.92 -6.53 -11.37
CA LYS A 25 9.09 -7.59 -10.35
C LYS A 25 8.50 -7.16 -9.01
N GLU A 26 7.93 -8.13 -8.29
CA GLU A 26 7.57 -7.99 -6.88
C GLU A 26 8.78 -7.51 -6.07
N GLN A 27 8.52 -6.67 -5.08
CA GLN A 27 9.54 -6.14 -4.17
C GLN A 27 9.25 -6.64 -2.76
N SER A 28 10.23 -7.30 -2.16
CA SER A 28 10.08 -7.94 -0.86
C SER A 28 11.02 -7.32 0.18
N TYR A 29 10.50 -7.13 1.38
CA TYR A 29 11.19 -6.51 2.51
C TYR A 29 10.91 -7.30 3.78
N ILE A 30 11.92 -7.55 4.63
CA ILE A 30 11.81 -8.43 5.80
C ILE A 30 12.47 -7.87 7.06
N GLY A 31 12.19 -8.51 8.20
CA GLY A 31 12.91 -8.33 9.46
C GLY A 31 12.50 -7.09 10.27
N GLY A 32 11.43 -6.40 9.88
CA GLY A 32 11.00 -5.17 10.51
C GLY A 32 10.23 -5.36 11.81
N VAL A 33 9.87 -4.23 12.42
CA VAL A 33 8.98 -4.14 13.60
C VAL A 33 7.64 -3.51 13.24
N TYR A 34 6.60 -3.96 13.92
CA TYR A 34 5.26 -3.40 13.80
C TYR A 34 4.94 -2.52 15.01
N ILE A 35 4.59 -1.26 14.74
CA ILE A 35 4.31 -0.22 15.73
C ILE A 35 2.92 0.36 15.44
N VAL A 36 2.12 0.56 16.48
CA VAL A 36 0.87 1.31 16.40
C VAL A 36 1.10 2.72 16.91
N GLY A 37 0.79 3.69 16.07
CA GLY A 37 0.82 5.11 16.40
C GLY A 37 -0.58 5.72 16.47
N LEU A 38 -0.74 6.71 17.34
CA LEU A 38 -1.94 7.53 17.42
C LEU A 38 -1.61 8.96 16.99
N ILE A 39 -2.31 9.49 16.00
CA ILE A 39 -2.09 10.84 15.46
C ILE A 39 -3.23 11.74 15.91
N ASP A 40 -2.91 12.77 16.70
CA ASP A 40 -3.85 13.83 17.10
C ASP A 40 -4.05 14.79 15.91
N LEU A 41 -5.27 14.86 15.37
CA LEU A 41 -5.56 15.66 14.18
C LEU A 41 -5.64 17.16 14.44
N GLN A 42 -5.74 17.60 15.69
CA GLN A 42 -5.71 19.02 16.03
C GLN A 42 -4.29 19.56 16.08
N THR A 43 -3.35 18.73 16.57
CA THR A 43 -1.94 19.13 16.72
C THR A 43 -1.03 18.59 15.63
N GLU A 44 -1.53 17.66 14.81
CA GLU A 44 -0.79 16.93 13.78
C GLU A 44 0.44 16.17 14.32
N LYS A 45 0.40 15.82 15.62
CA LYS A 45 1.48 15.11 16.30
C LYS A 45 1.10 13.69 16.63
N ILE A 46 2.12 12.84 16.67
CA ILE A 46 1.99 11.49 17.20
C ILE A 46 1.90 11.59 18.73
N SER A 47 0.76 11.18 19.28
CA SER A 47 0.50 11.20 20.73
C SER A 47 0.93 9.92 21.43
N ASP A 48 1.08 8.82 20.69
CA ASP A 48 1.54 7.53 21.22
C ASP A 48 2.22 6.69 20.12
N LEU A 49 3.22 5.90 20.51
CA LEU A 49 3.91 4.91 19.68
C LEU A 49 4.17 3.66 20.50
N THR A 50 3.45 2.59 20.20
CA THR A 50 3.57 1.32 20.92
C THR A 50 3.99 0.20 19.98
N PRO A 51 5.16 -0.44 20.18
CA PRO A 51 5.52 -1.67 19.48
C PRO A 51 4.50 -2.78 19.77
N LYS A 52 4.04 -3.47 18.73
CA LYS A 52 3.01 -4.53 18.82
C LYS A 52 3.42 -5.84 18.17
N GLY A 53 4.44 -5.83 17.31
CA GLY A 53 4.91 -7.03 16.64
C GLY A 53 6.30 -6.89 16.07
N LYS A 54 6.81 -8.01 15.54
CA LYS A 54 8.15 -8.15 14.97
C LYS A 54 8.12 -9.12 13.80
N ASP A 55 9.28 -9.38 13.21
CA ASP A 55 9.45 -10.31 12.09
C ASP A 55 8.54 -9.90 10.92
N VAL A 56 8.44 -8.58 10.68
CA VAL A 56 7.59 -8.04 9.62
C VAL A 56 8.16 -8.43 8.26
N GLU A 57 7.28 -8.88 7.37
CA GLU A 57 7.55 -9.07 5.96
C GLU A 57 6.51 -8.29 5.13
N ILE A 58 6.98 -7.65 4.06
CA ILE A 58 6.17 -6.89 3.12
C ILE A 58 6.53 -7.32 1.71
N ILE A 59 5.53 -7.77 0.96
CA ILE A 59 5.62 -8.02 -0.48
C ILE A 59 4.75 -6.97 -1.18
N PHE A 60 5.37 -6.15 -2.01
CA PHE A 60 4.70 -5.18 -2.86
C PHE A 60 4.72 -5.65 -4.31
N ASP A 61 3.53 -5.85 -4.87
CA ASP A 61 3.33 -6.10 -6.29
C ASP A 61 3.00 -4.78 -7.00
N PRO A 62 3.94 -4.20 -7.77
CA PRO A 62 3.72 -2.95 -8.49
C PRO A 62 2.79 -3.07 -9.71
N PHE A 63 2.56 -4.26 -10.24
CA PHE A 63 1.67 -4.47 -11.38
C PHE A 63 0.20 -4.36 -10.95
N TYR A 64 -0.17 -5.01 -9.85
CA TYR A 64 -1.51 -4.93 -9.28
C TYR A 64 -1.67 -3.79 -8.25
N ASP A 65 -0.59 -3.11 -7.88
CA ASP A 65 -0.53 -2.14 -6.79
C ASP A 65 -1.08 -2.74 -5.48
N THR A 66 -0.59 -3.93 -5.12
CA THR A 66 -1.05 -4.65 -3.91
C THR A 66 0.07 -4.87 -2.91
N TYR A 67 -0.30 -4.94 -1.63
CA TYR A 67 0.62 -5.21 -0.55
C TYR A 67 0.17 -6.44 0.22
N LYS A 68 1.07 -7.39 0.42
CA LYS A 68 0.94 -8.44 1.42
C LYS A 68 1.87 -8.09 2.58
N ILE A 69 1.33 -7.96 3.78
CA ILE A 69 2.08 -7.58 4.98
C ILE A 69 1.83 -8.63 6.05
N THR A 70 2.88 -9.24 6.55
CA THR A 70 2.83 -10.27 7.60
C THR A 70 3.71 -9.86 8.77
N TRP A 71 3.31 -10.23 9.98
CA TRP A 71 4.14 -10.05 11.17
C TRP A 71 3.75 -11.03 12.28
N SER A 72 4.66 -11.20 13.22
CA SER A 72 4.45 -11.96 14.46
C SER A 72 4.06 -11.03 15.60
N GLN A 73 3.06 -11.41 16.39
CA GLN A 73 2.66 -10.75 17.63
C GLN A 73 2.27 -11.79 18.69
N GLU A 74 1.97 -11.35 19.92
CA GLU A 74 1.72 -12.23 21.08
C GLU A 74 0.70 -13.36 20.80
N ASN A 75 -0.35 -13.06 20.03
CA ASN A 75 -1.43 -13.99 19.71
C ASN A 75 -1.23 -14.75 18.38
N GLY A 76 -0.01 -14.78 17.85
CA GLY A 76 0.37 -15.47 16.62
C GLY A 76 0.64 -14.54 15.45
N TYR A 77 0.58 -15.11 14.25
CA TYR A 77 0.86 -14.40 13.01
C TYR A 77 -0.38 -13.64 12.51
N VAL A 78 -0.15 -12.41 12.06
CA VAL A 78 -1.17 -11.58 11.42
C VAL A 78 -0.77 -11.32 9.98
N GLU A 79 -1.76 -11.34 9.09
CA GLU A 79 -1.60 -11.04 7.68
C GLU A 79 -2.61 -9.99 7.23
N PHE A 80 -2.10 -8.94 6.60
CA PHE A 80 -2.87 -7.98 5.84
C PHE A 80 -2.63 -8.23 4.35
N TYR A 81 -3.72 -8.27 3.59
CA TYR A 81 -3.65 -8.24 2.13
C TYR A 81 -4.42 -7.03 1.63
N LEU A 82 -3.69 -6.03 1.15
CA LEU A 82 -4.20 -4.71 0.80
C LEU A 82 -4.35 -4.59 -0.72
N LYS A 83 -5.56 -4.26 -1.17
CA LYS A 83 -5.87 -3.96 -2.57
C LYS A 83 -6.36 -2.52 -2.72
N PRO A 84 -6.08 -1.86 -3.86
CA PRO A 84 -6.65 -0.55 -4.14
C PRO A 84 -8.17 -0.67 -4.25
N ASP A 85 -8.89 0.23 -3.60
CA ASP A 85 -10.37 0.22 -3.51
C ASP A 85 -10.96 1.42 -4.26
N GLN A 86 -10.56 2.64 -3.89
CA GLN A 86 -11.06 3.87 -4.50
C GLN A 86 -9.96 4.93 -4.64
N LYS A 87 -9.96 5.67 -5.75
CA LYS A 87 -9.17 6.90 -5.91
C LYS A 87 -9.96 8.11 -5.41
N VAL A 88 -9.33 8.93 -4.59
CA VAL A 88 -9.86 10.18 -4.04
C VAL A 88 -8.86 11.31 -4.26
N SER A 89 -9.25 12.56 -3.99
CA SER A 89 -8.37 13.74 -4.18
C SER A 89 -7.05 13.67 -3.39
N GLY A 90 -7.05 12.95 -2.27
CA GLY A 90 -5.87 12.74 -1.41
C GLY A 90 -5.04 11.50 -1.71
N GLY A 91 -5.36 10.72 -2.75
CA GLY A 91 -4.64 9.50 -3.12
C GLY A 91 -5.52 8.27 -3.30
N THR A 92 -4.92 7.08 -3.22
CA THR A 92 -5.63 5.80 -3.31
C THR A 92 -5.95 5.28 -1.91
N ILE A 93 -7.20 4.90 -1.69
CA ILE A 93 -7.63 4.14 -0.52
C ILE A 93 -7.38 2.66 -0.81
N TYR A 94 -6.73 1.98 0.12
CA TYR A 94 -6.49 0.54 0.09
C TYR A 94 -7.36 -0.16 1.12
N LYS A 95 -7.88 -1.33 0.78
CA LYS A 95 -8.72 -2.15 1.65
C LYS A 95 -7.99 -3.44 2.02
N ASN A 96 -7.96 -3.78 3.31
CA ASN A 96 -7.55 -5.10 3.75
C ASN A 96 -8.66 -6.11 3.47
N VAL A 97 -8.45 -6.99 2.50
CA VAL A 97 -9.46 -7.99 2.08
C VAL A 97 -9.56 -9.18 3.02
N ASN A 98 -8.57 -9.39 3.90
CA ASN A 98 -8.58 -10.46 4.90
C ASN A 98 -9.36 -10.09 6.17
N ALA A 99 -9.70 -8.82 6.35
CA ALA A 99 -10.34 -8.37 7.56
C ALA A 99 -11.85 -8.67 7.56
N LYS A 100 -12.38 -9.18 8.68
CA LYS A 100 -13.82 -9.34 8.88
C LYS A 100 -14.49 -7.95 8.85
N ASN A 101 -15.63 -7.85 8.15
CA ASN A 101 -16.35 -6.62 7.79
C ASN A 101 -16.24 -5.46 8.82
N GLY A 102 -15.83 -4.28 8.33
CA GLY A 102 -15.77 -3.03 9.12
C GLY A 102 -15.04 -1.90 8.39
N THR A 103 -15.40 -0.65 8.68
CA THR A 103 -14.80 0.59 8.12
C THR A 103 -13.37 0.86 8.62
N LYS A 104 -12.89 0.10 9.61
CA LYS A 104 -11.53 0.23 10.17
C LYS A 104 -10.45 -0.52 9.36
N ASN A 105 -10.81 -1.05 8.19
CA ASN A 105 -9.94 -1.89 7.35
C ASN A 105 -9.55 -1.19 6.05
N VAL A 106 -9.76 0.12 5.95
CA VAL A 106 -9.36 0.94 4.81
C VAL A 106 -8.28 1.94 5.23
N PHE A 107 -7.27 2.09 4.38
CA PHE A 107 -6.04 2.80 4.70
C PHE A 107 -5.58 3.68 3.54
N PHE A 108 -4.97 4.82 3.87
CA PHE A 108 -3.98 5.44 3.00
C PHE A 108 -2.63 4.78 3.25
N ILE A 109 -1.87 4.56 2.19
CA ILE A 109 -0.51 4.00 2.27
C ILE A 109 0.50 5.11 2.01
N HIS A 110 1.40 5.31 2.96
CA HIS A 110 2.61 6.11 2.78
C HIS A 110 3.80 5.15 2.65
N ASN A 111 4.30 5.02 1.43
CA ASN A 111 5.36 4.07 1.09
C ASN A 111 6.72 4.77 1.07
N TYR A 112 7.56 4.44 2.07
CA TYR A 112 8.93 4.91 2.20
C TYR A 112 9.93 3.74 2.21
N LEU A 113 9.54 2.60 1.63
CA LEU A 113 10.30 1.35 1.74
C LEU A 113 11.71 1.46 1.18
N LYS A 114 11.87 2.20 0.07
CA LYS A 114 13.17 2.40 -0.59
C LYS A 114 14.10 3.39 0.13
N THR A 115 13.53 4.40 0.77
CA THR A 115 14.29 5.54 1.32
C THR A 115 14.48 5.43 2.83
N GLU A 116 13.44 5.05 3.55
CA GLU A 116 13.41 5.02 5.02
C GLU A 116 13.20 3.62 5.57
N LYS A 117 13.12 2.58 4.70
CA LYS A 117 12.88 1.19 5.13
C LYS A 117 11.57 1.06 5.93
N ARG A 118 10.56 1.84 5.53
CA ARG A 118 9.31 2.00 6.26
C ARG A 118 8.09 1.96 5.37
N LEU A 119 7.02 1.34 5.86
CA LEU A 119 5.67 1.48 5.32
C LEU A 119 4.74 1.98 6.44
N MET A 120 3.89 2.96 6.14
CA MET A 120 2.87 3.42 7.08
C MET A 120 1.48 3.31 6.47
N LEU A 121 0.57 2.62 7.16
CA LEU A 121 -0.86 2.59 6.85
C LEU A 121 -1.58 3.53 7.80
N MET A 122 -2.30 4.50 7.28
CA MET A 122 -3.09 5.43 8.08
C MET A 122 -4.58 5.17 7.86
N THR A 123 -5.37 5.06 8.93
CA THR A 123 -6.83 4.88 8.78
C THR A 123 -7.44 6.04 8.02
N VAL A 124 -8.37 5.72 7.10
CA VAL A 124 -9.10 6.75 6.35
C VAL A 124 -9.97 7.57 7.31
N GLU A 125 -10.82 6.87 8.06
CA GLU A 125 -11.74 7.47 9.02
C GLU A 125 -11.03 7.77 10.34
N PRO A 126 -11.18 9.01 10.88
CA PRO A 126 -10.77 9.30 12.24
C PRO A 126 -11.73 8.68 13.25
N PHE A 127 -11.31 8.66 14.51
CA PHE A 127 -12.19 8.36 15.64
C PHE A 127 -12.04 9.42 16.73
N THR A 128 -13.08 9.57 17.54
CA THR A 128 -13.10 10.55 18.63
C THR A 128 -12.85 9.87 19.97
N GLN A 129 -11.94 10.43 20.77
CA GLN A 129 -11.69 10.03 22.15
C GLN A 129 -11.37 11.28 22.97
N ASN A 130 -11.98 11.44 24.15
CA ASN A 130 -11.76 12.60 25.03
C ASN A 130 -11.92 13.96 24.31
N ASN A 131 -12.97 14.11 23.48
CA ASN A 131 -13.24 15.31 22.67
C ASN A 131 -12.13 15.70 21.67
N LYS A 132 -11.24 14.76 21.34
CA LYS A 132 -10.20 14.91 20.33
C LYS A 132 -10.38 13.89 19.23
N ASN A 133 -10.04 14.27 18.00
CA ASN A 133 -10.09 13.40 16.83
C ASN A 133 -8.69 12.85 16.55
N TYR A 134 -8.63 11.54 16.32
CA TYR A 134 -7.39 10.84 16.06
C TYR A 134 -7.47 9.96 14.82
N LYS A 135 -6.32 9.68 14.22
CA LYS A 135 -6.13 8.58 13.28
C LYS A 135 -5.17 7.55 13.84
N ILE A 136 -5.34 6.30 13.44
CA ILE A 136 -4.41 5.23 13.78
C ILE A 136 -3.42 5.08 12.63
N ALA A 137 -2.13 5.05 12.96
CA ALA A 137 -1.05 4.72 12.05
C ALA A 137 -0.49 3.34 12.38
N PHE A 138 -0.49 2.43 11.42
CA PHE A 138 0.19 1.14 11.48
C PHE A 138 1.52 1.33 10.79
N ILE A 139 2.60 1.31 11.55
CA ILE A 139 3.95 1.62 11.08
C ILE A 139 4.75 0.33 11.08
N PHE A 140 5.32 0.01 9.91
CA PHE A 140 6.24 -1.09 9.71
C PHE A 140 7.61 -0.50 9.42
N ASP A 141 8.55 -0.71 10.33
CA ASP A 141 9.84 0.01 10.34
C ASP A 141 11.03 -0.97 10.40
N ASP A 142 12.23 -0.45 10.11
CA ASP A 142 13.50 -1.22 10.08
C ASP A 142 13.50 -2.41 9.10
N LEU A 143 12.82 -2.25 7.97
CA LEU A 143 12.71 -3.29 6.95
C LEU A 143 13.96 -3.40 6.08
N LYS A 144 14.29 -4.61 5.62
CA LYS A 144 15.45 -4.86 4.73
C LYS A 144 14.99 -5.46 3.41
N PRO A 145 15.41 -4.93 2.25
CA PRO A 145 15.08 -5.54 0.97
C PRO A 145 15.71 -6.92 0.84
N THR A 146 15.03 -7.87 0.19
CA THR A 146 15.48 -9.27 0.07
C THR A 146 16.33 -9.58 -1.16
N SER A 147 16.72 -8.56 -1.94
CA SER A 147 17.37 -8.62 -3.27
C SER A 147 16.52 -9.20 -4.41
#